data_AF-A0A2S8FLD5-F1
#
_entry.id   AF-A0A2S8FLD5-F1
#
_cell.length_a   1.000
_cell.length_b   1.000
_cell.length_c   1.000
_cell.angle_alpha   90.00
_cell.angle_beta   90.00
_cell.angle_gamma   90.00
#
_symmetry.space_group_name_H-M   'P 1'
#
loop_
_entity.id
_entity.type
_entity.pdbx_description
1 polymer ?
#
loop_
_entity_poly.entity_id
_entity_poly.type
_entity_poly.pdbx_seq_one_letter_code
_entity_poly.pdbx_strand_id
1 'polypeptide(L)'
;MNPDQPNADDIAAAADDPAMPPFTLRMLLVWVGICAVLLEFWRQSDSLPRDLPWQSLLGIQLILWSAGLSGLGMRLWWWKQGRNIPWQPGHWLLCLVGCIGLSAILTKLVQLLFWRVDPFPNEIGLWIQTNIPLAISSATSLVMWGVVFFAPMRHVWRLAILPDAILRAFSWGMTVFSGFAALLMDPNQSMAKFVLFSSYVSISTIRPLPILILALWDGVMNQRPRDWMHWAGVAAWSLLMLFPFLTALVVTLTGTND
;
A
#
# COMPACT_ATOMS: atom_id res chain seq x y z
N MET A 1 -18.00 -29.96 39.10
CA MET A 1 -18.13 -29.55 37.69
C MET A 1 -17.66 -28.11 37.60
N ASN A 2 -16.64 -27.85 36.79
CA ASN A 2 -16.08 -26.52 36.62
C ASN A 2 -16.93 -25.76 35.59
N PRO A 3 -17.58 -24.64 35.94
CA PRO A 3 -18.45 -23.90 35.01
C PRO A 3 -17.71 -23.20 33.85
N ASP A 4 -16.38 -23.30 33.80
CA ASP A 4 -15.53 -22.66 32.79
C ASP A 4 -15.08 -23.60 31.65
N GLN A 5 -15.58 -24.83 31.59
CA GLN A 5 -15.34 -25.69 30.42
C GLN A 5 -16.44 -25.43 29.37
N PRO A 6 -16.10 -24.90 28.18
CA PRO A 6 -17.08 -24.75 27.10
C PRO A 6 -17.68 -26.12 26.79
N ASN A 7 -19.01 -26.15 26.68
CA ASN A 7 -19.76 -27.37 26.51
C ASN A 7 -19.36 -28.02 25.17
N ALA A 8 -19.27 -29.34 25.09
CA ALA A 8 -18.87 -30.02 23.84
C ALA A 8 -19.79 -29.67 22.66
N ASP A 9 -21.04 -29.29 22.97
CA ASP A 9 -22.04 -28.82 22.02
C ASP A 9 -21.75 -27.40 21.50
N ASP A 10 -21.09 -26.54 22.29
CA ASP A 10 -20.62 -25.20 21.84
C ASP A 10 -19.42 -25.33 20.88
N ILE A 11 -18.62 -26.38 21.04
CA ILE A 11 -17.49 -26.71 20.14
C ILE A 11 -18.03 -27.28 18.82
N ALA A 12 -19.12 -28.06 18.86
CA ALA A 12 -19.80 -28.55 17.66
C ALA A 12 -20.55 -27.42 16.93
N ALA A 13 -21.18 -26.48 17.64
CA ALA A 13 -21.81 -25.31 17.03
C ALA A 13 -20.79 -24.33 16.40
N ALA A 14 -19.55 -24.29 16.90
CA ALA A 14 -18.44 -23.56 16.28
C ALA A 14 -17.84 -24.25 15.04
N ALA A 15 -18.16 -25.53 14.80
CA ALA A 15 -17.71 -26.28 13.63
C ALA A 15 -18.60 -26.04 12.38
N ASP A 16 -19.80 -25.50 12.56
CA ASP A 16 -20.78 -25.19 11.50
C ASP A 16 -20.86 -23.69 11.14
N ASP A 17 -19.99 -22.84 11.69
CA ASP A 17 -19.92 -21.42 11.32
C ASP A 17 -19.34 -21.33 9.88
N PRO A 18 -20.05 -20.70 8.91
CA PRO A 18 -19.77 -20.89 7.50
C PRO A 18 -18.35 -20.45 7.20
N ALA A 19 -17.53 -21.46 6.93
CA ALA A 19 -16.17 -21.36 6.52
C ALA A 19 -15.99 -20.16 5.60
N MET A 20 -15.07 -19.30 6.00
CA MET A 20 -14.50 -18.21 5.23
C MET A 20 -14.68 -18.43 3.72
N PRO A 21 -15.32 -17.49 2.99
CA PRO A 21 -15.76 -17.74 1.63
C PRO A 21 -14.58 -18.24 0.79
N PRO A 22 -14.70 -19.41 0.13
CA PRO A 22 -13.62 -19.96 -0.66
C PRO A 22 -13.18 -18.94 -1.70
N PHE A 23 -11.90 -18.94 -2.06
CA PHE A 23 -11.39 -18.08 -3.12
C PHE A 23 -12.21 -18.31 -4.39
N THR A 24 -13.06 -17.34 -4.74
CA THR A 24 -13.99 -17.52 -5.86
C THR A 24 -13.36 -17.07 -7.16
N LEU A 25 -13.76 -17.69 -8.28
CA LEU A 25 -13.34 -17.26 -9.62
C LEU A 25 -13.65 -15.76 -9.85
N ARG A 26 -14.75 -15.24 -9.27
CA ARG A 26 -15.11 -13.81 -9.36
C ARG A 26 -14.05 -12.91 -8.71
N MET A 27 -13.48 -13.34 -7.59
CA MET A 27 -12.40 -12.62 -6.91
C MET A 27 -11.13 -12.57 -7.75
N LEU A 28 -10.79 -13.69 -8.41
CA LEU A 28 -9.69 -13.75 -9.38
C LEU A 28 -9.96 -12.81 -10.57
N LEU A 29 -11.17 -12.83 -11.13
CA LEU A 29 -11.53 -11.99 -12.27
C LEU A 29 -11.50 -10.49 -11.94
N VAL A 30 -11.91 -10.09 -10.74
CA VAL A 30 -11.77 -8.71 -10.26
C VAL A 30 -10.29 -8.33 -10.16
N TRP A 31 -9.46 -9.21 -9.61
CA TRP A 31 -8.02 -8.96 -9.51
C TRP A 31 -7.36 -8.85 -10.89
N VAL A 32 -7.62 -9.81 -11.79
CA VAL A 32 -7.12 -9.80 -13.17
C VAL A 32 -7.64 -8.57 -13.91
N GLY A 33 -8.89 -8.16 -13.72
CA GLY A 33 -9.47 -6.97 -14.33
C GLY A 33 -8.78 -5.69 -13.87
N ILE A 34 -8.55 -5.52 -12.57
CA ILE A 34 -7.83 -4.36 -12.04
C ILE A 34 -6.37 -4.38 -12.54
N CYS A 35 -5.69 -5.53 -12.53
CA CYS A 35 -4.34 -5.67 -13.09
C CYS A 35 -4.30 -5.26 -14.56
N ALA A 36 -5.23 -5.77 -15.38
CA ALA A 36 -5.30 -5.49 -16.80
C ALA A 36 -5.53 -4.01 -17.07
N VAL A 37 -6.45 -3.36 -16.35
CA VAL A 37 -6.69 -1.91 -16.48
C VAL A 37 -5.45 -1.12 -16.10
N LEU A 38 -4.77 -1.49 -15.01
CA LEU A 38 -3.56 -0.80 -14.57
C LEU A 38 -2.41 -0.97 -15.57
N LEU A 39 -2.22 -2.17 -16.11
CA LEU A 39 -1.21 -2.45 -17.13
C LEU A 39 -1.52 -1.74 -18.44
N GLU A 40 -2.78 -1.71 -18.88
CA GLU A 40 -3.19 -0.99 -20.09
C GLU A 40 -3.05 0.53 -19.91
N PHE A 41 -3.44 1.06 -18.76
CA PHE A 41 -3.26 2.47 -18.42
C PHE A 41 -1.77 2.86 -18.44
N TRP A 42 -0.90 2.00 -17.92
CA TRP A 42 0.54 2.19 -18.01
C TRP A 42 1.03 2.14 -19.46
N ARG A 43 0.62 1.13 -20.23
CA ARG A 43 0.98 0.98 -21.66
C ARG A 43 0.61 2.22 -22.48
N GLN A 44 -0.53 2.86 -22.17
CA GLN A 44 -0.95 4.09 -22.84
C GLN A 44 -0.19 5.34 -22.36
N SER A 45 0.37 5.31 -21.15
CA SER A 45 1.07 6.44 -20.54
C SER A 45 2.57 6.49 -20.85
N ASP A 46 3.20 5.36 -21.20
CA ASP A 46 4.62 5.27 -21.58
C ASP A 46 4.75 5.23 -23.12
N SER A 47 5.09 6.36 -23.73
CA SER A 47 5.40 6.47 -25.17
C SER A 47 6.88 6.24 -25.50
N LEU A 48 7.72 6.05 -24.48
CA LEU A 48 9.18 5.93 -24.61
C LEU A 48 9.64 4.48 -24.37
N PRO A 49 10.57 3.95 -25.17
CA PRO A 49 11.18 2.65 -24.93
C PRO A 49 12.08 2.73 -23.68
N ARG A 50 11.52 2.45 -22.50
CA ARG A 50 12.30 2.26 -21.26
C ARG A 50 12.82 0.83 -21.19
N ASP A 51 13.97 0.65 -20.53
CA ASP A 51 14.61 -0.65 -20.36
C ASP A 51 13.69 -1.69 -19.68
N LEU A 52 13.81 -2.96 -20.10
CA LEU A 52 13.06 -4.11 -19.58
C LEU A 52 13.01 -4.20 -18.04
N PRO A 53 14.10 -3.93 -17.28
CA PRO A 53 14.07 -3.98 -15.83
C PRO A 53 13.13 -2.94 -15.21
N TRP A 54 13.06 -1.74 -15.80
CA TRP A 54 12.17 -0.68 -15.34
C TRP A 54 10.70 -1.03 -15.59
N GLN A 55 10.39 -1.57 -16.78
CA GLN A 55 9.04 -2.02 -17.11
C GLN A 55 8.58 -3.17 -16.19
N SER A 56 9.48 -4.11 -15.89
CA SER A 56 9.22 -5.23 -14.98
C SER A 56 8.94 -4.74 -13.55
N LEU A 57 9.71 -3.76 -13.08
CA LEU A 57 9.51 -3.15 -11.77
C LEU A 57 8.14 -2.45 -11.66
N LEU A 58 7.76 -1.68 -12.67
CA LEU A 58 6.43 -1.06 -12.73
C LEU A 58 5.31 -2.11 -12.81
N GLY A 59 5.49 -3.18 -13.58
CA GLY A 59 4.56 -4.31 -13.62
C GLY A 59 4.33 -4.92 -12.23
N ILE A 60 5.40 -5.16 -11.48
CA ILE A 60 5.31 -5.64 -10.08
C ILE A 60 4.52 -4.65 -9.23
N GLN A 61 4.81 -3.34 -9.32
CA GLN A 61 4.11 -2.31 -8.56
C GLN A 61 2.59 -2.31 -8.83
N LEU A 62 2.20 -2.40 -10.10
CA LEU A 62 0.78 -2.40 -10.51
C LEU A 62 0.07 -3.67 -10.03
N ILE A 63 0.74 -4.84 -10.08
CA ILE A 63 0.20 -6.09 -9.54
C ILE A 63 -0.05 -5.98 -8.03
N LEU A 64 0.91 -5.40 -7.28
CA LEU A 64 0.77 -5.18 -5.84
C LEU A 64 -0.41 -4.26 -5.52
N TRP A 65 -0.52 -3.13 -6.22
CA TRP A 65 -1.64 -2.21 -6.07
C TRP A 65 -2.97 -2.86 -6.42
N SER A 66 -2.99 -3.65 -7.49
CA SER A 66 -4.18 -4.39 -7.88
C SER A 66 -4.61 -5.41 -6.82
N ALA A 67 -3.66 -6.10 -6.20
CA ALA A 67 -3.96 -7.04 -5.12
C ALA A 67 -4.52 -6.29 -3.90
N GLY A 68 -3.92 -5.16 -3.54
CA GLY A 68 -4.37 -4.31 -2.44
C GLY A 68 -5.77 -3.72 -2.67
N LEU A 69 -6.04 -3.18 -3.86
CA LEU A 69 -7.34 -2.66 -4.27
C LEU A 69 -8.41 -3.76 -4.25
N SER A 70 -8.05 -4.96 -4.71
CA SER A 70 -8.94 -6.14 -4.66
C SER A 70 -9.28 -6.51 -3.22
N GLY A 71 -8.28 -6.55 -2.32
CA GLY A 71 -8.48 -6.81 -0.89
C GLY A 71 -9.35 -5.77 -0.21
N LEU A 72 -9.10 -4.48 -0.50
CA LEU A 72 -9.90 -3.36 -0.01
C LEU A 72 -11.36 -3.47 -0.52
N GLY A 73 -11.55 -3.69 -1.82
CA GLY A 73 -12.86 -3.83 -2.44
C GLY A 73 -13.65 -5.02 -1.89
N MET A 74 -13.02 -6.18 -1.72
CA MET A 74 -13.65 -7.35 -1.09
C MET A 74 -14.08 -7.05 0.35
N ARG A 75 -13.24 -6.37 1.13
CA ARG A 75 -13.56 -6.00 2.52
C ARG A 75 -14.72 -5.02 2.61
N LEU A 76 -14.74 -3.99 1.76
CA LEU A 76 -15.88 -3.08 1.66
C LEU A 76 -17.15 -3.81 1.23
N TRP A 77 -17.04 -4.72 0.26
CA TRP A 77 -18.18 -5.50 -0.21
C TRP A 77 -18.74 -6.42 0.88
N TRP A 78 -17.88 -7.15 1.59
CA TRP A 78 -18.29 -7.99 2.73
C TRP A 78 -18.94 -7.21 3.85
N TRP A 79 -18.39 -6.04 4.19
CA TRP A 79 -18.99 -5.14 5.16
C TRP A 79 -20.39 -4.70 4.73
N LYS A 80 -20.57 -4.30 3.47
CA LYS A 80 -21.89 -3.97 2.90
C LYS A 80 -22.88 -5.14 2.92
N GLN A 81 -22.39 -6.36 2.79
CA GLN A 81 -23.21 -7.58 2.84
C GLN A 81 -23.44 -8.09 4.28
N GLY A 82 -23.02 -7.34 5.31
CA GLY A 82 -23.15 -7.75 6.71
C GLY A 82 -22.30 -8.96 7.09
N ARG A 83 -21.31 -9.34 6.27
CA ARG A 83 -20.43 -10.49 6.54
C ARG A 83 -19.34 -10.10 7.53
N ASN A 84 -19.34 -10.71 8.70
CA ASN A 84 -18.38 -10.41 9.76
C ASN A 84 -17.17 -11.37 9.72
N ILE A 85 -16.29 -11.21 8.72
CA ILE A 85 -15.07 -12.01 8.65
C ILE A 85 -14.01 -11.41 9.59
N PRO A 86 -13.47 -12.19 10.55
CA PRO A 86 -12.52 -11.67 11.52
C PRO A 86 -11.31 -11.03 10.84
N TRP A 87 -10.94 -9.84 11.31
CA TRP A 87 -9.77 -9.14 10.80
C TRP A 87 -8.49 -9.83 11.25
N GLN A 88 -7.67 -10.22 10.28
CA GLN A 88 -6.30 -10.69 10.51
C GLN A 88 -5.31 -9.59 10.13
N PRO A 89 -4.10 -9.57 10.71
CA PRO A 89 -3.11 -8.53 10.44
C PRO A 89 -2.80 -8.33 8.94
N GLY A 90 -2.61 -9.41 8.20
CA GLY A 90 -2.41 -9.35 6.75
C GLY A 90 -3.56 -8.72 5.97
N HIS A 91 -4.81 -8.75 6.46
CA HIS A 91 -5.91 -8.04 5.81
C HIS A 91 -5.75 -6.53 5.91
N TRP A 92 -5.31 -6.02 7.08
CA TRP A 92 -4.99 -4.61 7.24
C TRP A 92 -3.85 -4.20 6.32
N LEU A 93 -2.79 -5.02 6.24
CA LEU A 93 -1.67 -4.78 5.34
C LEU A 93 -2.12 -4.72 3.88
N LEU A 94 -2.94 -5.69 3.43
CA LEU A 94 -3.47 -5.72 2.07
C LEU A 94 -4.32 -4.48 1.76
N CYS A 95 -5.20 -4.08 2.68
CA CYS A 95 -6.00 -2.86 2.53
C CYS A 95 -5.11 -1.61 2.47
N LEU A 96 -4.05 -1.53 3.28
CA LEU A 96 -3.10 -0.42 3.24
C LEU A 96 -2.34 -0.37 1.90
N VAL A 97 -1.92 -1.50 1.35
CA VAL A 97 -1.36 -1.56 -0.02
C VAL A 97 -2.37 -0.98 -1.02
N GLY A 98 -3.65 -1.32 -0.88
CA GLY A 98 -4.73 -0.80 -1.71
C GLY A 98 -4.90 0.71 -1.58
N CYS A 99 -4.88 1.24 -0.36
CA CYS A 99 -4.95 2.70 -0.12
C CYS A 99 -3.75 3.44 -0.73
N ILE A 100 -2.54 2.88 -0.59
CA ILE A 100 -1.32 3.47 -1.17
C ILE A 100 -1.38 3.45 -2.70
N GLY A 101 -1.83 2.34 -3.30
CA GLY A 101 -2.01 2.25 -4.75
C GLY A 101 -3.09 3.19 -5.26
N LEU A 102 -4.25 3.23 -4.60
CA LEU A 102 -5.36 4.13 -4.94
C LEU A 102 -4.92 5.58 -4.92
N SER A 103 -4.14 5.98 -3.92
CA SER A 103 -3.56 7.31 -3.79
C SER A 103 -2.77 7.71 -5.03
N ALA A 104 -1.83 6.86 -5.45
CA ALA A 104 -1.01 7.11 -6.63
C ALA A 104 -1.83 7.14 -7.93
N ILE A 105 -2.79 6.23 -8.08
CA ILE A 105 -3.69 6.18 -9.25
C ILE A 105 -4.54 7.44 -9.34
N LEU A 106 -5.18 7.85 -8.23
CA LEU A 106 -6.00 9.05 -8.20
C LEU A 106 -5.17 10.31 -8.47
N THR A 107 -3.97 10.42 -7.90
CA THR A 107 -3.05 11.52 -8.21
C THR A 107 -2.75 11.59 -9.70
N LYS A 108 -2.46 10.45 -10.35
CA LYS A 108 -2.17 10.40 -11.80
C LYS A 108 -3.39 10.72 -12.65
N LEU A 109 -4.56 10.20 -12.29
CA LEU A 109 -5.81 10.50 -12.98
C LEU A 109 -6.17 11.98 -12.89
N VAL A 110 -5.99 12.60 -11.72
CA VAL A 110 -6.17 14.04 -11.53
C VAL A 110 -5.22 14.81 -12.43
N GLN A 111 -3.92 14.47 -12.42
CA GLN A 111 -2.93 15.12 -13.30
C GLN A 111 -3.31 15.01 -14.79
N LEU A 112 -3.73 13.83 -15.25
CA LEU A 112 -4.10 13.59 -16.64
C LEU A 112 -5.41 14.29 -17.04
N LEU A 113 -6.42 14.27 -16.17
CA LEU A 113 -7.69 14.99 -16.40
C LEU A 113 -7.42 16.48 -16.55
N PHE A 114 -6.63 17.06 -15.65
CA PHE A 114 -6.28 18.46 -15.72
C PHE A 114 -5.45 18.81 -16.95
N TRP A 115 -4.45 17.98 -17.31
CA TRP A 115 -3.67 18.20 -18.52
C TRP A 115 -4.52 18.19 -19.80
N ARG A 116 -5.57 17.37 -19.83
CA ARG A 116 -6.48 17.25 -20.99
C ARG A 116 -7.52 18.37 -21.04
N VAL A 117 -7.98 18.84 -19.88
CA VAL A 117 -9.05 19.86 -19.78
C VAL A 117 -8.48 21.27 -19.86
N ASP A 118 -7.36 21.54 -19.18
CA ASP A 118 -6.73 22.85 -19.12
C ASP A 118 -5.20 22.71 -19.01
N PRO A 119 -4.49 22.57 -20.15
CA PRO A 119 -3.03 22.45 -20.18
C PRO A 119 -2.32 23.74 -19.75
N PHE A 120 -3.02 24.89 -19.70
CA PHE A 120 -2.49 26.18 -19.27
C PHE A 120 -3.34 26.73 -18.12
N PRO A 121 -3.32 26.06 -16.97
CA PRO A 121 -4.21 26.40 -15.87
C PRO A 121 -3.95 27.82 -15.40
N ASN A 122 -5.05 28.57 -15.21
CA ASN A 122 -5.00 29.80 -14.43
C ASN A 122 -4.56 29.51 -12.98
N GLU A 123 -4.35 30.54 -12.17
CA GLU A 123 -3.86 30.40 -10.78
C GLU A 123 -4.69 29.40 -9.94
N ILE A 124 -6.02 29.38 -10.16
CA ILE A 124 -6.94 28.45 -9.49
C ILE A 124 -6.70 27.01 -9.97
N GLY A 125 -6.58 26.79 -11.28
CA GLY A 125 -6.26 25.49 -11.85
C GLY A 125 -4.92 24.94 -11.35
N LEU A 126 -3.90 25.80 -11.25
CA LEU A 126 -2.58 25.44 -10.74
C LEU A 126 -2.64 25.06 -9.26
N TRP A 127 -3.40 25.82 -8.46
CA TRP A 127 -3.64 25.51 -7.06
C TRP A 127 -4.31 24.13 -6.93
N ILE A 128 -5.35 23.84 -7.72
CA ILE A 128 -6.06 22.56 -7.66
C ILE A 128 -5.13 21.39 -8.04
N GLN A 129 -4.38 21.53 -9.14
CA GLN A 129 -3.43 20.51 -9.61
C GLN A 129 -2.34 20.17 -8.58
N THR A 130 -1.94 21.16 -7.78
CA THR A 130 -0.90 20.98 -6.75
C THR A 130 -1.48 20.43 -5.45
N ASN A 131 -2.65 20.93 -5.02
CA ASN A 131 -3.21 20.63 -3.69
C ASN A 131 -4.03 19.34 -3.64
N ILE A 132 -4.70 18.93 -4.72
CA ILE A 132 -5.45 17.66 -4.71
C ILE A 132 -4.52 16.45 -4.46
N PRO A 133 -3.38 16.29 -5.17
CA PRO A 133 -2.43 15.23 -4.86
C PRO A 133 -1.94 15.24 -3.41
N LEU A 134 -1.68 16.43 -2.86
CA LEU A 134 -1.28 16.59 -1.46
C LEU A 134 -2.39 16.13 -0.51
N ALA A 135 -3.66 16.50 -0.76
CA ALA A 135 -4.80 16.07 0.03
C ALA A 135 -4.98 14.53 -0.01
N ILE A 136 -4.82 13.91 -1.18
CA ILE A 136 -4.88 12.46 -1.36
C ILE A 136 -3.74 11.76 -0.57
N SER A 137 -2.53 12.32 -0.62
CA SER A 137 -1.39 11.81 0.16
C SER A 137 -1.60 11.97 1.67
N SER A 138 -2.19 13.09 2.11
CA SER A 138 -2.55 13.33 3.51
C SER A 138 -3.57 12.30 4.00
N ALA A 139 -4.63 12.06 3.22
CA ALA A 139 -5.64 11.06 3.55
C ALA A 139 -5.03 9.66 3.70
N THR A 140 -4.11 9.29 2.81
CA THR A 140 -3.41 7.99 2.88
C THR A 140 -2.56 7.87 4.15
N SER A 141 -1.86 8.95 4.52
CA SER A 141 -1.05 9.00 5.75
C SER A 141 -1.92 8.90 7.01
N LEU A 142 -3.06 9.59 7.03
CA LEU A 142 -4.04 9.50 8.11
C LEU A 142 -4.61 8.09 8.26
N VAL A 143 -4.92 7.41 7.14
CA VAL A 143 -5.38 6.01 7.17
C VAL A 143 -4.32 5.10 7.79
N MET A 144 -3.05 5.27 7.43
CA MET A 144 -1.97 4.48 8.02
C MET A 144 -1.83 4.69 9.53
N TRP A 145 -1.83 5.95 9.98
CA TRP A 145 -1.84 6.25 11.41
C TRP A 145 -3.09 5.71 12.12
N GLY A 146 -4.24 5.80 11.46
CA GLY A 146 -5.48 5.21 11.94
C GLY A 146 -5.35 3.70 12.17
N VAL A 147 -4.70 2.98 11.25
CA VAL A 147 -4.42 1.55 11.40
C VAL A 147 -3.42 1.29 12.55
N VAL A 148 -2.39 2.10 12.70
CA VAL A 148 -1.41 1.97 13.80
C VAL A 148 -2.06 2.16 15.18
N PHE A 149 -2.96 3.13 15.33
CA PHE A 149 -3.57 3.42 16.63
C PHE A 149 -4.81 2.56 16.92
N PHE A 150 -5.69 2.40 15.94
CA PHE A 150 -7.04 1.89 16.16
C PHE A 150 -7.29 0.47 15.64
N ALA A 151 -6.42 -0.10 14.79
CA ALA A 151 -6.69 -1.44 14.27
C ALA A 151 -6.60 -2.48 15.40
N PRO A 152 -7.58 -3.41 15.50
CA PRO A 152 -7.66 -4.44 16.53
C PRO A 152 -6.67 -5.59 16.26
N MET A 153 -5.37 -5.28 16.20
CA MET A 153 -4.29 -6.25 16.01
C MET A 153 -3.29 -6.21 17.16
N ARG A 154 -2.51 -7.28 17.34
CA ARG A 154 -1.44 -7.34 18.35
C ARG A 154 -0.43 -6.21 18.13
N HIS A 155 0.10 -5.65 19.22
CA HIS A 155 1.04 -4.52 19.17
C HIS A 155 2.22 -4.74 18.24
N VAL A 156 2.76 -5.96 18.17
CA VAL A 156 3.86 -6.33 17.28
C VAL A 156 3.58 -6.05 15.79
N TRP A 157 2.34 -6.28 15.33
CA TRP A 157 1.94 -5.98 13.96
C TRP A 157 1.79 -4.48 13.71
N ARG A 158 1.36 -3.71 14.71
CA ARG A 158 1.30 -2.24 14.63
C ARG A 158 2.70 -1.64 14.55
N LEU A 159 3.62 -2.15 15.36
CA LEU A 159 5.03 -1.76 15.35
C LEU A 159 5.71 -2.07 14.01
N ALA A 160 5.25 -3.10 13.29
CA ALA A 160 5.78 -3.42 11.98
C ALA A 160 5.35 -2.41 10.88
N ILE A 161 4.19 -1.77 11.04
CA ILE A 161 3.68 -0.72 10.13
C ILE A 161 4.27 0.65 10.48
N LEU A 162 4.58 0.88 11.77
CA LEU A 162 5.02 2.16 12.31
C LEU A 162 6.18 2.82 11.53
N PRO A 163 7.27 2.12 11.11
CA PRO A 163 8.34 2.71 10.33
C PRO A 163 7.90 3.33 9.01
N ASP A 164 6.91 2.73 8.33
CA ASP A 164 6.39 3.26 7.07
C ASP A 164 5.45 4.45 7.31
N ALA A 165 4.64 4.40 8.39
CA ALA A 165 3.81 5.52 8.80
C ALA A 165 4.64 6.76 9.17
N ILE A 166 5.71 6.58 9.96
CA ILE A 166 6.65 7.65 10.33
C ILE A 166 7.29 8.24 9.08
N LEU A 167 7.81 7.38 8.20
CA LEU A 167 8.51 7.85 7.02
C LEU A 167 7.60 8.60 6.05
N ARG A 168 6.37 8.12 5.83
CA ARG A 168 5.41 8.83 4.98
C ARG A 168 5.01 10.17 5.57
N ALA A 169 4.78 10.22 6.88
CA ALA A 169 4.51 11.48 7.58
C ALA A 169 5.71 12.44 7.50
N PHE A 170 6.93 11.92 7.67
CA PHE A 170 8.16 12.70 7.52
C PHE A 170 8.33 13.21 6.09
N SER A 171 8.17 12.34 5.09
CA SER A 171 8.23 12.71 3.67
C SER A 171 7.20 13.78 3.32
N TRP A 172 5.98 13.63 3.83
CA TRP A 172 4.93 14.64 3.66
C TRP A 172 5.29 15.96 4.33
N GLY A 173 5.77 15.92 5.57
CA GLY A 173 6.22 17.10 6.31
C GLY A 173 7.36 17.82 5.60
N MET A 174 8.30 17.07 5.02
CA MET A 174 9.39 17.62 4.20
C MET A 174 8.89 18.23 2.89
N THR A 175 7.90 17.63 2.23
CA THR A 175 7.28 18.23 1.03
C THR A 175 6.62 19.57 1.37
N VAL A 176 5.82 19.61 2.44
CA VAL A 176 5.17 20.84 2.91
C VAL A 176 6.21 21.89 3.32
N PHE A 177 7.19 21.50 4.13
CA PHE A 177 8.30 22.36 4.53
C PHE A 177 9.05 22.90 3.31
N SER A 178 9.37 22.06 2.32
CA SER A 178 10.05 22.50 1.10
C SER A 178 9.21 23.46 0.26
N GLY A 179 7.87 23.31 0.25
CA GLY A 179 6.96 24.25 -0.40
C GLY A 179 6.97 25.64 0.27
N PHE A 180 7.00 25.68 1.60
CA PHE A 180 7.12 26.94 2.35
C PHE A 180 8.54 27.51 2.31
N ALA A 181 9.56 26.68 2.39
CA ALA A 181 10.96 27.10 2.39
C ALA A 181 11.42 27.53 0.99
N ALA A 182 10.89 26.97 -0.10
CA ALA A 182 11.16 27.44 -1.46
C ALA A 182 10.65 28.87 -1.72
N LEU A 183 9.67 29.35 -0.93
CA LEU A 183 9.25 30.76 -0.94
C LEU A 183 10.25 31.68 -0.21
N LEU A 184 11.16 31.11 0.59
CA LEU A 184 12.05 31.85 1.51
C LEU A 184 13.54 31.61 1.24
N MET A 185 13.94 30.56 0.52
CA MET A 185 15.33 30.13 0.30
C MET A 185 15.54 29.47 -1.08
N ASP A 186 16.61 29.89 -1.77
CA ASP A 186 17.11 29.37 -3.06
C ASP A 186 18.36 28.45 -2.82
N PRO A 187 18.85 27.59 -3.75
CA PRO A 187 18.26 26.52 -4.56
C PRO A 187 18.78 25.09 -4.20
N ASN A 188 19.41 24.84 -3.04
CA ASN A 188 20.07 23.55 -2.78
C ASN A 188 19.11 22.39 -2.38
N GLN A 189 17.98 22.27 -3.07
CA GLN A 189 17.02 21.18 -2.92
C GLN A 189 17.61 19.80 -3.26
N SER A 190 18.74 19.74 -3.97
CA SER A 190 19.42 18.51 -4.37
C SER A 190 19.89 17.69 -3.17
N MET A 191 20.48 18.31 -2.14
CA MET A 191 20.98 17.62 -0.96
C MET A 191 19.84 17.08 -0.08
N ALA A 192 18.76 17.83 0.09
CA ALA A 192 17.58 17.37 0.82
C ALA A 192 16.89 16.19 0.12
N LYS A 193 16.75 16.26 -1.22
CA LYS A 193 16.22 15.15 -2.03
C LYS A 193 17.13 13.92 -1.95
N PHE A 194 18.45 14.10 -2.00
CA PHE A 194 19.42 13.01 -1.87
C PHE A 194 19.39 12.34 -0.49
N VAL A 195 19.31 13.12 0.60
CA VAL A 195 19.20 12.58 1.96
C VAL A 195 17.89 11.81 2.14
N LEU A 196 16.78 12.35 1.64
CA LEU A 196 15.49 11.67 1.65
C LEU A 196 15.52 10.37 0.86
N PHE A 197 16.08 10.40 -0.35
CA PHE A 197 16.23 9.23 -1.20
C PHE A 197 17.12 8.15 -0.55
N SER A 198 18.29 8.53 -0.05
CA SER A 198 19.24 7.62 0.59
C SER A 198 18.68 7.00 1.88
N SER A 199 17.96 7.79 2.67
CA SER A 199 17.25 7.30 3.86
C SER A 199 16.12 6.35 3.47
N TYR A 200 15.36 6.69 2.43
CA TYR A 200 14.27 5.85 1.92
C TYR A 200 14.80 4.47 1.46
N VAL A 201 15.89 4.45 0.68
CA VAL A 201 16.55 3.22 0.20
C VAL A 201 17.11 2.39 1.35
N SER A 202 17.89 3.01 2.25
CA SER A 202 18.55 2.29 3.36
C SER A 202 17.55 1.61 4.27
N ILE A 203 16.45 2.30 4.59
CA ILE A 203 15.44 1.74 5.48
C ILE A 203 14.57 0.70 4.73
N SER A 204 14.36 0.85 3.42
CA SER A 204 13.63 -0.15 2.60
C SER A 204 14.31 -1.51 2.49
N THR A 205 15.62 -1.60 2.61
CA THR A 205 16.33 -2.88 2.62
C THR A 205 16.03 -3.71 3.87
N ILE A 206 15.85 -3.05 5.02
CA ILE A 206 15.73 -3.71 6.33
C ILE A 206 14.25 -3.88 6.73
N ARG A 207 13.37 -2.95 6.33
CA ARG A 207 11.94 -2.93 6.66
C ARG A 207 11.12 -4.20 6.35
N PRO A 208 11.34 -4.94 5.25
CA PRO A 208 10.54 -6.14 5.01
C PRO A 208 10.88 -7.26 6.02
N LEU A 209 12.09 -7.29 6.58
CA LEU A 209 12.55 -8.37 7.46
C LEU A 209 11.70 -8.50 8.73
N PRO A 210 11.42 -7.44 9.53
CA PRO A 210 10.53 -7.53 10.67
C PRO A 210 9.17 -8.15 10.34
N ILE A 211 8.58 -7.80 9.19
CA ILE A 211 7.26 -8.29 8.80
C ILE A 211 7.31 -9.77 8.40
N LEU A 212 8.35 -10.17 7.66
CA LEU A 212 8.54 -11.57 7.29
C LEU A 212 8.82 -12.44 8.53
N ILE A 213 9.67 -11.98 9.43
CA ILE A 213 9.96 -12.67 10.71
C ILE A 213 8.68 -12.77 11.55
N LEU A 214 7.92 -11.68 11.66
CA LEU A 214 6.65 -11.67 12.38
C LEU A 214 5.63 -12.62 11.74
N ALA A 215 5.54 -12.68 10.41
CA ALA A 215 4.64 -13.60 9.72
C ALA A 215 5.01 -15.07 9.95
N LEU A 216 6.31 -15.40 9.92
CA LEU A 216 6.80 -16.74 10.24
C LEU A 216 6.52 -17.09 11.70
N TRP A 217 6.83 -16.19 12.64
CA TRP A 217 6.53 -16.36 14.05
C TRP A 217 5.04 -16.54 14.32
N ASP A 218 4.21 -15.74 13.66
CA ASP A 218 2.75 -15.76 13.77
C ASP A 218 2.14 -17.03 13.16
N GLY A 219 2.77 -17.60 12.12
CA GLY A 219 2.40 -18.90 11.55
C GLY A 219 2.82 -20.09 12.42
N VAL A 220 3.95 -19.99 13.13
CA VAL A 220 4.44 -21.07 14.02
C VAL A 220 3.72 -21.06 15.38
N MET A 221 3.47 -19.89 15.95
CA MET A 221 3.02 -19.77 17.35
C MET A 221 1.51 -19.67 17.51
N ASN A 222 0.74 -19.37 16.46
CA ASN A 222 -0.72 -19.29 16.59
C ASN A 222 -1.40 -20.60 16.27
N GLN A 223 -2.34 -20.97 17.13
CA GLN A 223 -3.22 -22.12 16.96
C GLN A 223 -4.33 -21.88 15.92
N ARG A 224 -4.63 -20.61 15.58
CA ARG A 224 -5.67 -20.27 14.60
C ARG A 224 -5.10 -20.28 13.18
N PRO A 225 -5.73 -20.99 12.23
CA PRO A 225 -5.28 -20.99 10.84
C PRO A 225 -5.35 -19.58 10.24
N ARG A 226 -4.28 -19.20 9.54
CA ARG A 226 -4.21 -17.95 8.76
C ARG A 226 -4.76 -18.20 7.36
N ASP A 227 -5.53 -17.24 6.87
CA ASP A 227 -6.12 -17.36 5.55
C ASP A 227 -5.19 -16.90 4.43
N TRP A 228 -5.54 -17.25 3.19
CA TRP A 228 -4.77 -16.86 2.02
C TRP A 228 -4.67 -15.32 1.89
N MET A 229 -5.70 -14.57 2.30
CA MET A 229 -5.68 -13.11 2.26
C MET A 229 -4.66 -12.51 3.22
N HIS A 230 -4.47 -13.14 4.38
CA HIS A 230 -3.45 -12.75 5.34
C HIS A 230 -2.07 -12.88 4.70
N TRP A 231 -1.76 -14.04 4.12
CA TRP A 231 -0.48 -14.29 3.46
C TRP A 231 -0.27 -13.40 2.23
N ALA A 232 -1.32 -13.17 1.43
CA ALA A 232 -1.29 -12.25 0.31
C ALA A 232 -1.00 -10.81 0.77
N GLY A 233 -1.59 -10.37 1.88
CA GLY A 233 -1.34 -9.06 2.45
C GLY A 233 0.06 -8.88 3.01
N VAL A 234 0.58 -9.88 3.72
CA VAL A 234 1.98 -9.91 4.18
C VAL A 234 2.92 -9.82 2.99
N ALA A 235 2.75 -10.69 1.98
CA ALA A 235 3.59 -10.70 0.79
C ALA A 235 3.54 -9.38 0.03
N ALA A 236 2.33 -8.86 -0.21
CA ALA A 236 2.15 -7.62 -0.95
C ALA A 236 2.79 -6.42 -0.24
N TRP A 237 2.65 -6.36 1.09
CA TRP A 237 3.22 -5.30 1.90
C TRP A 237 4.75 -5.41 2.01
N SER A 238 5.30 -6.61 2.20
CA SER A 238 6.76 -6.83 2.19
C SER A 238 7.38 -6.45 0.85
N LEU A 239 6.75 -6.82 -0.27
CA LEU A 239 7.20 -6.43 -1.60
C LEU A 239 7.08 -4.91 -1.82
N LEU A 240 6.02 -4.27 -1.32
CA LEU A 240 5.86 -2.82 -1.36
C LEU A 240 6.98 -2.11 -0.57
N MET A 241 7.36 -2.63 0.60
CA MET A 241 8.46 -2.08 1.39
C MET A 241 9.82 -2.25 0.72
N LEU A 242 10.02 -3.35 -0.01
CA LEU A 242 11.23 -3.65 -0.76
C LEU A 242 11.33 -2.84 -2.07
N PHE A 243 10.20 -2.39 -2.61
CA PHE A 243 10.12 -1.69 -3.90
C PHE A 243 11.16 -0.56 -4.07
N PRO A 244 11.40 0.34 -3.10
CA PRO A 244 12.36 1.42 -3.26
C PRO A 244 13.80 0.96 -3.43
N PHE A 245 14.16 -0.13 -2.75
CA PHE A 245 15.47 -0.75 -2.91
C PHE A 245 15.61 -1.33 -4.32
N LEU A 246 14.57 -2.00 -4.83
CA LEU A 246 14.56 -2.51 -6.21
C LEU A 246 14.65 -1.37 -7.23
N THR A 247 13.97 -0.23 -7.01
CA THR A 247 14.10 0.96 -7.85
C THR A 247 15.53 1.47 -7.87
N ALA A 248 16.16 1.63 -6.70
CA ALA A 248 17.53 2.09 -6.61
C ALA A 248 18.51 1.13 -7.31
N LEU A 249 18.32 -0.18 -7.14
CA LEU A 249 19.12 -1.19 -7.82
C LEU A 249 18.99 -1.08 -9.34
N VAL A 250 17.76 -0.97 -9.87
CA VAL A 250 17.52 -0.80 -11.30
C VAL A 250 18.21 0.46 -11.82
N VAL A 251 18.02 1.62 -11.17
CA VAL A 251 18.66 2.88 -11.56
C VAL A 251 20.19 2.76 -11.58
N THR A 252 20.78 2.09 -10.59
CA THR A 252 22.23 1.91 -10.49
C THR A 252 22.77 0.99 -11.60
N LEU A 253 22.01 -0.07 -11.93
CA LEU A 253 22.41 -1.07 -12.94
C LEU A 253 22.19 -0.60 -14.38
N THR A 254 21.17 0.22 -14.63
CA THR A 254 20.86 0.75 -15.98
C THR A 254 21.68 1.99 -16.33
N GLY A 255 22.45 2.54 -15.38
CA GLY A 255 23.43 3.58 -15.66
C GLY A 255 22.84 4.83 -16.29
N THR A 256 21.68 5.31 -15.81
CA THR A 256 21.16 6.64 -16.18
C THR A 256 22.05 7.72 -15.56
N ASN A 257 23.22 7.92 -16.17
CA ASN A 257 24.03 9.13 -16.05
C ASN A 257 23.36 10.19 -16.94
N ASP A 258 22.34 10.86 -16.39
CA ASP A 258 21.99 12.21 -16.84
C ASP A 258 22.71 13.22 -15.94
#